data_AF-A0AAD6AUB4-F1
#
_entry.id   AF-A0AAD6AUB4-F1
#
_cell.length_a   1.000
_cell.length_b   1.000
_cell.length_c   1.000
_cell.angle_alpha   90.00
_cell.angle_beta   90.00
_cell.angle_gamma   90.00
#
_symmetry.space_group_name_H-M   'P 1'
#
loop_
_entity.id
_entity.type
_entity.pdbx_description
1 polymer ?
#
loop_
_entity_poly.entity_id
_entity_poly.type
_entity_poly.pdbx_seq_one_letter_code
_entity_poly.pdbx_strand_id
1 'polypeptide(L)'
;MNLCVVSLLLTLDLAAVALSLSTCSTLDMDQFKKKRIEAIRGQILSKLKLSSPPEDFPEPEEVSRDILAIYNSTRDLLQEKANERAATCERQRSEEEYYAKEVHKIDMQPVYPSE
;
A
#
# COMPACT_ATOMS: atom_id res chain seq x y z
N MET A 1 -60.56 6.67 11.66
CA MET A 1 -59.42 7.02 12.53
C MET A 1 -58.50 5.82 12.81
N ASN A 2 -59.04 4.65 13.17
CA ASN A 2 -58.23 3.46 13.52
C ASN A 2 -57.41 2.86 12.35
N LEU A 3 -57.93 2.83 11.13
CA LEU A 3 -57.21 2.26 9.97
C LEU A 3 -55.94 3.06 9.61
N CYS A 4 -56.01 4.40 9.70
CA CYS A 4 -54.86 5.27 9.45
C CYS A 4 -53.77 5.07 10.50
N VAL A 5 -54.16 4.90 11.77
CA VAL A 5 -53.21 4.66 12.87
C VAL A 5 -52.53 3.30 12.72
N VAL A 6 -53.28 2.25 12.37
CA VAL A 6 -52.71 0.91 12.13
C VAL A 6 -51.77 0.93 10.92
N SER A 7 -52.14 1.60 9.84
CA SER A 7 -51.26 1.75 8.67
C SER A 7 -49.98 2.51 9.00
N LEU A 8 -50.05 3.55 9.85
CA LEU A 8 -48.89 4.32 10.28
C LEU A 8 -47.94 3.49 11.15
N LEU A 9 -48.49 2.65 12.03
CA LEU A 9 -47.69 1.77 12.88
C LEU A 9 -46.98 0.69 12.05
N LEU A 10 -47.67 0.12 11.05
CA LEU A 10 -47.09 -0.88 10.14
C LEU A 10 -45.97 -0.30 9.26
N THR A 11 -46.13 0.94 8.76
CA THR A 11 -45.06 1.58 7.97
C THR A 11 -43.86 1.94 8.83
N LEU A 12 -44.08 2.34 10.09
CA LEU A 12 -43.00 2.64 11.03
C LEU A 12 -42.19 1.38 11.39
N ASP A 13 -42.87 0.27 11.62
CA ASP A 13 -42.25 -1.02 11.93
C ASP A 13 -41.45 -1.55 10.73
N LEU A 14 -42.03 -1.48 9.52
CA LEU A 14 -41.35 -1.85 8.29
C LEU A 14 -40.11 -0.98 8.01
N ALA A 15 -40.17 0.32 8.32
CA ALA A 15 -39.02 1.22 8.21
C ALA A 15 -37.91 0.88 9.22
N ALA A 16 -38.27 0.53 10.46
CA ALA A 16 -37.30 0.11 11.48
C ALA A 16 -36.61 -1.21 11.10
N VAL A 17 -37.37 -2.16 10.54
CA VAL A 17 -36.84 -3.42 10.00
C VAL A 17 -35.93 -3.13 8.79
N ALA A 18 -36.35 -2.31 7.84
CA ALA A 18 -35.54 -1.94 6.68
C ALA A 18 -34.21 -1.25 7.05
N LEU A 19 -34.21 -0.39 8.08
CA LEU A 19 -33.00 0.26 8.59
C LEU A 19 -32.06 -0.71 9.33
N SER A 20 -32.60 -1.73 9.99
CA SER A 20 -31.81 -2.77 10.68
C SER A 20 -31.32 -3.88 9.74
N LEU A 21 -31.87 -3.99 8.53
CA LEU A 21 -31.35 -4.88 7.47
C LEU A 21 -30.06 -4.36 6.81
N SER A 22 -29.61 -3.14 7.11
CA SER A 22 -28.30 -2.64 6.70
C SER A 22 -27.23 -3.13 7.68
N THR A 23 -26.68 -4.31 7.44
CA THR A 23 -25.61 -4.93 8.24
C THR A 23 -24.25 -4.24 8.14
N CYS A 24 -24.11 -3.19 7.32
CA CYS A 24 -22.88 -2.42 7.22
C CYS A 24 -22.83 -1.33 8.29
N SER A 25 -21.99 -1.53 9.31
CA SER A 25 -21.60 -0.47 10.25
C SER A 25 -21.09 0.76 9.50
N THR A 26 -21.42 1.96 9.96
CA THR A 26 -20.84 3.21 9.47
C THR A 26 -19.31 3.13 9.55
N LEU A 27 -18.65 3.24 8.41
CA LEU A 27 -17.20 3.08 8.32
C LEU A 27 -16.51 4.41 8.68
N ASP A 28 -15.86 4.45 9.84
CA ASP A 28 -15.00 5.56 10.23
C ASP A 28 -13.65 5.47 9.50
N MET A 29 -13.57 6.15 8.35
CA MET A 29 -12.36 6.19 7.52
C MET A 29 -11.14 6.71 8.28
N ASP A 30 -11.32 7.59 9.27
CA ASP A 30 -10.19 8.20 9.99
C ASP A 30 -9.58 7.21 10.98
N GLN A 31 -10.39 6.39 11.65
CA GLN A 31 -9.89 5.29 12.45
C GLN A 31 -9.11 4.28 11.61
N PHE A 32 -9.63 3.91 10.43
CA PHE A 32 -8.95 2.98 9.52
C PHE A 32 -7.64 3.54 8.98
N LYS A 33 -7.61 4.82 8.58
CA LYS A 33 -6.37 5.48 8.14
C LYS A 33 -5.32 5.48 9.24
N LYS A 34 -5.69 5.81 10.49
CA LYS A 34 -4.76 5.76 11.63
C LYS A 34 -4.17 4.37 11.85
N LYS A 35 -5.02 3.33 11.85
CA LYS A 35 -4.57 1.93 11.94
C LYS A 35 -3.64 1.54 10.79
N ARG A 36 -3.94 2.00 9.57
CA ARG A 36 -3.10 1.74 8.39
C ARG A 36 -1.75 2.44 8.48
N ILE A 37 -1.70 3.68 8.94
CA ILE A 37 -0.45 4.43 9.14
C ILE A 37 0.47 3.67 10.11
N GLU A 38 -0.06 3.21 11.25
CA GLU A 38 0.74 2.48 12.23
C GLU A 38 1.25 1.14 11.68
N ALA A 39 0.40 0.42 10.95
CA ALA A 39 0.79 -0.82 10.29
C ALA A 39 1.89 -0.60 9.23
N ILE A 40 1.78 0.45 8.41
CA ILE A 40 2.78 0.80 7.39
C ILE A 40 4.09 1.23 8.04
N ARG A 41 4.04 1.98 9.16
CA ARG A 41 5.25 2.35 9.92
C ARG A 41 6.03 1.11 10.35
N GLY A 42 5.36 0.16 11.00
CA GLY A 42 5.99 -1.10 11.42
C GLY A 42 6.48 -1.93 10.23
N GLN A 43 5.73 -1.93 9.12
CA GLN A 43 6.12 -2.63 7.90
C GLN A 43 7.41 -2.08 7.28
N ILE A 44 7.55 -0.76 7.18
CA ILE A 44 8.77 -0.12 6.65
C ILE A 44 9.97 -0.46 7.54
N LEU A 45 9.85 -0.29 8.85
CA LEU A 45 10.93 -0.57 9.80
C LEU A 45 11.36 -2.04 9.76
N SER A 46 10.39 -2.97 9.74
CA SER A 46 10.64 -4.41 9.62
C SER A 46 11.38 -4.76 8.32
N LYS A 47 10.95 -4.19 7.18
CA LYS A 47 11.61 -4.41 5.88
C LYS A 47 13.05 -3.90 5.86
N LEU A 48 13.31 -2.77 6.51
CA LEU A 48 14.64 -2.16 6.63
C LEU A 48 15.48 -2.78 7.76
N LYS A 49 14.93 -3.71 8.55
CA LYS A 49 15.56 -4.30 9.74
C LYS A 49 15.96 -3.25 10.78
N LEU A 50 15.14 -2.22 10.94
CA LEU A 50 15.31 -1.17 11.95
C LEU A 50 14.31 -1.35 13.08
N SER A 51 14.73 -1.15 14.33
CA SER A 51 13.84 -1.15 15.50
C SER A 51 13.13 0.19 15.70
N SER A 52 13.74 1.27 15.24
CA SER A 52 13.26 2.64 15.34
C SER A 52 13.72 3.44 14.11
N PRO A 53 13.08 4.59 13.81
CA PRO A 53 13.61 5.51 12.81
C PRO A 53 15.05 5.93 13.15
N PRO A 54 15.90 6.20 12.14
CA PRO A 54 17.22 6.81 12.37
C PRO A 54 17.09 8.14 13.13
N GLU A 55 18.08 8.50 13.94
CA GLU A 55 18.03 9.73 14.76
C GLU A 55 18.39 10.98 13.94
N ASP A 56 19.28 10.84 12.96
CA ASP A 56 19.73 11.93 12.11
C ASP A 56 18.90 12.03 10.83
N PHE A 57 18.20 13.16 10.69
CA PHE A 57 17.51 13.57 9.47
C PHE A 57 18.16 14.86 8.97
N PRO A 58 19.26 14.78 8.20
CA PRO A 58 19.85 15.97 7.60
C PRO A 58 18.81 16.67 6.71
N GLU A 59 18.91 18.00 6.60
CA GLU A 59 18.10 18.76 5.65
C GLU A 59 18.25 18.16 4.24
N PRO A 60 17.19 18.22 3.40
CA PRO A 60 17.23 17.65 2.07
C PRO A 60 18.25 18.39 1.20
N GLU A 61 19.46 17.86 1.14
CA GLU A 61 20.49 18.27 0.19
C GLU A 61 20.12 17.79 -1.22
N GLU A 62 20.65 18.46 -2.24
CA GLU A 62 20.49 18.03 -3.62
C GLU A 62 21.14 16.65 -3.82
N VAL A 63 20.30 15.65 -4.11
CA VAL A 63 20.73 14.26 -4.30
C VAL A 63 21.55 14.15 -5.59
N SER A 64 22.69 13.46 -5.54
CA SER A 64 23.54 13.23 -6.73
C SER A 64 22.76 12.61 -7.90
N ARG A 65 23.12 13.02 -9.13
CA ARG A 65 22.53 12.50 -10.37
C ARG A 65 22.63 10.99 -10.51
N ASP A 66 23.71 10.38 -10.00
CA ASP A 66 23.91 8.94 -10.08
C ASP A 66 22.88 8.19 -9.21
N ILE A 67 22.60 8.71 -8.01
CA ILE A 67 21.57 8.16 -7.12
C ILE A 67 20.19 8.32 -7.74
N LEU A 68 19.90 9.47 -8.35
CA LEU A 68 18.65 9.70 -9.07
C LEU A 68 18.47 8.74 -10.26
N ALA A 69 19.55 8.45 -10.99
CA ALA A 69 19.53 7.49 -12.09
C ALA A 69 19.25 6.06 -11.59
N ILE A 70 19.88 5.64 -10.48
CA ILE A 70 19.60 4.36 -9.83
C ILE A 70 18.15 4.29 -9.36
N TYR A 71 17.65 5.34 -8.70
CA TYR A 71 16.27 5.40 -8.23
C TYR A 71 15.25 5.26 -9.38
N ASN A 72 15.41 6.06 -10.45
CA ASN A 72 14.49 6.06 -11.58
C ASN A 72 14.48 4.70 -12.30
N SER A 73 15.65 4.15 -12.60
CA SER A 73 15.76 2.83 -13.23
C SER A 73 15.17 1.72 -12.36
N THR A 74 15.35 1.80 -11.03
CA THR A 74 14.74 0.85 -10.09
C THR A 74 13.23 0.98 -10.05
N ARG A 75 12.70 2.21 -10.04
CA ARG A 75 11.25 2.47 -10.06
C ARG A 75 10.62 1.85 -11.32
N ASP A 76 11.23 2.06 -12.47
CA ASP A 76 10.71 1.58 -13.74
C ASP A 76 10.76 0.04 -13.81
N LEU A 77 11.86 -0.58 -13.33
CA LEU A 77 11.99 -2.04 -13.19
C LEU A 77 10.96 -2.65 -12.23
N LEU A 78 10.71 -1.99 -11.09
CA LEU A 78 9.72 -2.47 -10.12
C LEU A 78 8.30 -2.40 -10.69
N GLN A 79 8.01 -1.39 -11.50
CA GLN A 79 6.72 -1.26 -12.18
C GLN A 79 6.53 -2.39 -13.21
N GLU A 80 7.55 -2.71 -14.00
CA GLU A 80 7.51 -3.82 -14.95
C GLU A 80 7.24 -5.14 -14.23
N LYS A 81 7.99 -5.44 -13.16
CA LYS A 81 7.77 -6.65 -12.34
C LYS A 81 6.39 -6.72 -11.70
N ALA A 82 5.82 -5.58 -11.32
CA ALA A 82 4.45 -5.53 -10.79
C ALA A 82 3.42 -5.88 -11.88
N ASN A 83 3.62 -5.38 -13.10
CA ASN A 83 2.78 -5.68 -14.25
C ASN A 83 2.88 -7.16 -14.65
N GLU A 84 4.08 -7.74 -14.67
CA GLU A 84 4.30 -9.16 -14.96
C GLU A 84 3.56 -10.05 -13.95
N ARG A 85 3.70 -9.79 -12.65
CA ARG A 85 2.99 -10.57 -11.62
C ARG A 85 1.47 -10.48 -11.73
N ALA A 86 0.96 -9.29 -12.07
CA ALA A 86 -0.45 -9.11 -12.31
C ALA A 86 -0.91 -9.95 -13.53
N ALA A 87 -0.10 -10.01 -14.59
CA ALA A 87 -0.38 -10.82 -15.76
C ALA A 87 -0.30 -12.33 -15.50
N THR A 88 0.64 -12.79 -14.67
CA THR A 88 0.83 -14.22 -14.35
C THR A 88 0.00 -14.71 -13.16
N CYS A 89 -0.78 -13.82 -12.52
CA CYS A 89 -1.53 -14.12 -11.29
C CYS A 89 -0.66 -14.70 -10.15
N GLU A 90 0.61 -14.33 -10.12
CA GLU A 90 1.57 -14.79 -9.12
C GLU A 90 1.27 -14.19 -7.75
N ARG A 91 0.87 -15.05 -6.80
CA ARG A 91 0.51 -14.66 -5.43
C ARG A 91 1.57 -15.00 -4.38
N GLN A 92 2.49 -15.90 -4.70
CA GLN A 92 3.50 -16.37 -3.76
C GLN A 92 4.69 -15.40 -3.75
N ARG A 93 5.02 -14.88 -2.57
CA ARG A 93 6.31 -14.20 -2.32
C ARG A 93 7.17 -15.10 -1.46
N SER A 94 8.44 -15.25 -1.82
CA SER A 94 9.41 -15.92 -0.98
C SER A 94 9.72 -15.06 0.27
N GLU A 95 10.13 -15.72 1.35
CA GLU A 95 10.55 -15.02 2.58
C GLU A 95 11.76 -14.10 2.32
N GLU A 96 12.63 -14.47 1.38
CA GLU A 96 13.77 -13.63 0.96
C GLU A 96 13.31 -12.30 0.33
N GLU A 97 12.13 -12.28 -0.32
CA GLU A 97 11.58 -11.08 -0.94
C GLU A 97 10.88 -10.14 0.06
N TYR A 98 10.80 -10.54 1.33
CA TYR A 98 10.17 -9.73 2.36
C TYR A 98 11.03 -8.52 2.73
N TYR A 99 12.34 -8.70 2.94
CA TYR A 99 13.25 -7.65 3.36
C TYR A 99 13.70 -6.74 2.21
N ALA A 100 14.06 -5.51 2.53
CA ALA A 100 14.64 -4.58 1.58
C ALA A 100 16.01 -5.09 1.08
N LYS A 101 16.34 -4.79 -0.17
CA LYS A 101 17.63 -5.11 -0.79
C LYS A 101 18.32 -3.81 -1.18
N GLU A 102 19.63 -3.76 -0.97
CA GLU A 102 20.47 -2.68 -1.48
C GLU A 102 20.61 -2.83 -3.00
N VAL A 103 20.55 -1.71 -3.72
CA VAL A 103 20.58 -1.69 -5.18
C VAL A 103 21.88 -1.05 -5.64
N HIS A 104 22.63 -1.78 -6.46
CA HIS A 104 23.84 -1.30 -7.11
C HIS A 104 23.68 -1.35 -8.64
N LYS A 105 24.18 -0.32 -9.32
CA LYS A 105 24.28 -0.28 -10.79
C LYS A 105 25.75 -0.40 -11.17
N ILE A 106 26.07 -1.38 -12.02
CA ILE A 106 27.42 -1.62 -12.53
C ILE A 106 27.35 -1.40 -14.03
N ASP A 107 28.07 -0.39 -14.51
CA ASP A 107 28.14 -0.12 -15.94
C ASP A 107 29.17 -1.05 -16.59
N MET A 108 28.76 -1.73 -17.66
CA MET A 108 29.64 -2.61 -18.42
C MET A 108 30.49 -1.79 -19.41
N GLN A 109 31.76 -2.19 -19.57
CA GLN A 109 32.57 -1.63 -20.65
C GLN A 109 32.01 -2.09 -22.01
N PRO A 110 32.03 -1.22 -23.03
CA PRO A 110 31.63 -1.61 -24.37
C PRO A 110 32.51 -2.76 -24.87
N VAL A 111 31.88 -3.86 -25.27
CA VAL A 111 32.56 -4.97 -25.92
C VAL A 111 32.87 -4.54 -27.35
N TYR A 112 34.12 -4.14 -27.60
CA TYR A 112 34.60 -3.98 -28.97
C TYR A 112 34.96 -5.37 -29.52
N PRO A 113 34.35 -5.83 -30.63
CA PRO A 113 34.80 -7.05 -31.27
C PRO A 113 36.24 -6.85 -31.77
N SER A 114 37.14 -7.75 -31.37
CA SER A 114 38.48 -7.84 -31.98
C SER A 114 38.31 -8.31 -33.42
N GLU A 115 38.72 -7.46 -34.37
CA GLU A 115 38.77 -7.76 -35.81
C GLU A 115 39.58 -9.03 -36.13
#